data_AF-A0AAP0B2I2-F1
#
_entry.id   AF-A0AAP0B2I2-F1
#
_cell.length_a   1.000
_cell.length_b   1.000
_cell.length_c   1.000
_cell.angle_alpha   90.00
_cell.angle_beta   90.00
_cell.angle_gamma   90.00
#
_symmetry.space_group_name_H-M   'P 1'
#
loop_
_entity.id
_entity.type
_entity.pdbx_description
1 polymer ?
#
loop_
_entity_poly.entity_id
_entity_poly.type
_entity_poly.pdbx_seq_one_letter_code
_entity_poly.pdbx_strand_id
1 'polypeptide(L)'
;MGDGLMIKEGSSVKATGRIAQIPVSEAFLGRVINALAKPIDGRGEISSSESRLIESPAPGIISRRGQRELIIGDRQTGKTAVATDIILNQKGQNVICVYVAIGQKASSVAR
;
A
#
# COMPACT_ATOMS: atom_id res chain seq x y z
N MET A 1 -4.39 -1.93 -14.69
CA MET A 1 -3.32 -0.91 -14.68
C MET A 1 -2.02 -1.66 -14.83
N GLY A 2 -1.30 -1.42 -15.93
CA GLY A 2 -0.16 -2.23 -16.34
C GLY A 2 0.40 -1.67 -17.65
N ASP A 3 1.21 -2.46 -18.32
CA ASP A 3 1.84 -2.04 -19.56
C ASP A 3 0.82 -1.80 -20.68
N GLY A 4 1.00 -0.71 -21.42
CA GLY A 4 0.15 -0.29 -22.54
C GLY A 4 0.55 -0.90 -23.87
N LEU A 5 1.70 -1.59 -23.96
CA LEU A 5 2.25 -2.10 -25.22
C LEU A 5 1.31 -3.04 -26.00
N MET A 6 0.40 -3.73 -25.32
CA MET A 6 -0.55 -4.66 -25.94
C MET A 6 -1.85 -3.99 -26.41
N ILE A 7 -2.07 -2.72 -26.07
CA ILE A 7 -3.27 -1.98 -26.43
C ILE A 7 -3.07 -1.38 -27.84
N LYS A 8 -3.98 -1.68 -28.75
CA LYS A 8 -3.95 -1.17 -30.13
C LYS A 8 -5.14 -0.27 -30.41
N GLU A 9 -4.95 0.68 -31.32
CA GLU A 9 -6.05 1.47 -31.86
C GLU A 9 -7.15 0.56 -32.41
N GLY A 10 -8.42 0.92 -32.17
CA GLY A 10 -9.58 0.11 -32.54
C GLY A 10 -9.92 -1.04 -31.58
N SER A 11 -9.13 -1.27 -30.51
CA SER A 11 -9.47 -2.27 -29.48
C SER A 11 -10.74 -1.88 -28.71
N SER A 12 -11.61 -2.86 -28.45
CA SER A 12 -12.80 -2.63 -27.63
C SER A 12 -12.47 -2.58 -26.14
N VAL A 13 -13.16 -1.72 -25.40
CA VAL A 13 -13.05 -1.59 -23.95
C VAL A 13 -14.38 -1.88 -23.29
N LYS A 14 -14.34 -2.44 -22.07
CA LYS A 14 -15.53 -2.68 -21.25
C LYS A 14 -15.41 -1.90 -19.94
N ALA A 15 -16.48 -1.20 -19.59
CA ALA A 15 -16.59 -0.55 -18.29
C ALA A 15 -16.77 -1.60 -17.20
N THR A 16 -16.06 -1.43 -16.08
CA THR A 16 -16.15 -2.35 -14.92
C THR A 16 -17.41 -2.11 -14.09
N GLY A 17 -18.06 -0.95 -14.22
CA GLY A 17 -19.25 -0.56 -13.44
C GLY A 17 -18.98 -0.36 -11.94
N ARG A 18 -17.71 -0.38 -11.52
CA ARG A 18 -17.29 -0.25 -10.13
C ARG A 18 -16.33 0.92 -9.99
N ILE A 19 -16.49 1.68 -8.91
CA ILE A 19 -15.49 2.67 -8.48
C ILE A 19 -14.23 1.92 -8.04
N ALA A 20 -13.07 2.56 -8.15
CA ALA A 20 -11.80 1.97 -7.75
C ALA A 20 -11.84 1.49 -6.29
N GLN A 21 -11.73 0.17 -6.12
CA GLN A 21 -11.82 -0.51 -4.83
C GLN A 21 -10.72 -1.56 -4.70
N ILE A 22 -10.33 -1.85 -3.46
CA ILE A 22 -9.27 -2.79 -3.14
C ILE A 22 -9.78 -3.79 -2.10
N PRO A 23 -9.45 -5.10 -2.23
CA PRO A 23 -9.75 -6.08 -1.20
C PRO A 23 -8.99 -5.75 0.09
N VAL A 24 -9.63 -5.98 1.24
CA VAL A 24 -9.06 -5.78 2.57
C VAL A 24 -9.34 -6.98 3.45
N SER A 25 -8.40 -7.34 4.32
CA SER A 25 -8.53 -8.41 5.32
C SER A 25 -7.32 -8.43 6.26
N GLU A 26 -7.40 -9.17 7.35
CA GLU A 26 -6.24 -9.47 8.20
C GLU A 26 -5.20 -10.38 7.49
N ALA A 27 -5.58 -11.07 6.42
CA ALA A 27 -4.70 -11.96 5.67
C ALA A 27 -3.59 -11.22 4.88
N PHE A 28 -3.63 -9.89 4.83
CA PHE A 28 -2.57 -9.06 4.26
C PHE A 28 -1.36 -8.88 5.19
N LEU A 29 -1.51 -9.16 6.49
CA LEU A 29 -0.41 -9.01 7.45
C LEU A 29 0.77 -9.92 7.08
N GLY A 30 1.96 -9.31 6.94
CA GLY A 30 3.19 -10.02 6.59
C GLY A 30 3.30 -10.43 5.11
N ARG A 31 2.42 -9.93 4.23
CA ARG A 31 2.46 -10.15 2.78
C ARG A 31 3.09 -8.97 2.06
N VAL A 32 3.71 -9.23 0.91
CA VAL A 32 4.13 -8.17 -0.02
C VAL A 32 3.18 -8.15 -1.21
N ILE A 33 2.51 -7.02 -1.40
CA ILE A 33 1.47 -6.82 -2.41
C ILE A 33 1.81 -5.68 -3.36
N ASN A 34 1.21 -5.70 -4.55
CA ASN A 34 1.24 -4.58 -5.48
C ASN A 34 0.11 -3.56 -5.18
N ALA A 35 0.07 -2.48 -5.97
CA ALA A 35 -0.92 -1.41 -5.83
C ALA A 35 -2.40 -1.85 -6.07
N LEU A 36 -2.61 -3.05 -6.61
CA LEU A 36 -3.94 -3.65 -6.81
C LEU A 36 -4.24 -4.73 -5.76
N ALA A 37 -3.47 -4.78 -4.67
CA ALA A 37 -3.56 -5.77 -3.60
C ALA A 37 -3.40 -7.24 -4.05
N LYS A 38 -2.70 -7.47 -5.16
CA LYS A 38 -2.28 -8.81 -5.57
C LYS A 38 -0.93 -9.14 -4.94
N PRO A 39 -0.75 -10.35 -4.38
CA PRO A 39 0.52 -10.77 -3.79
C PRO A 39 1.61 -10.89 -4.86
N ILE A 40 2.81 -10.42 -4.52
CA ILE A 40 4.03 -10.51 -5.33
C ILE A 40 5.16 -11.25 -4.60
N ASP A 41 4.87 -11.79 -3.42
CA ASP A 41 5.80 -12.54 -2.57
C ASP A 41 5.88 -14.04 -2.87
N GLY A 42 5.09 -14.54 -3.82
CA GLY A 42 5.06 -15.96 -4.20
C GLY A 42 4.40 -16.90 -3.19
N ARG A 43 3.75 -16.37 -2.13
CA ARG A 43 3.13 -17.18 -1.05
C ARG A 43 1.67 -17.57 -1.31
N GLY A 44 1.24 -17.60 -2.58
CA GLY A 44 -0.14 -17.89 -2.98
C GLY A 44 -1.09 -16.70 -2.86
N GLU A 45 -2.38 -16.90 -3.12
CA GLU A 45 -3.39 -15.84 -3.08
C GLU A 45 -3.73 -15.38 -1.65
N ILE A 46 -4.41 -14.23 -1.53
CA ILE A 46 -4.86 -13.67 -0.25
C ILE A 46 -6.38 -13.79 -0.20
N SER A 47 -6.92 -14.51 0.78
CA SER A 47 -8.37 -14.62 0.99
C SER A 47 -8.91 -13.32 1.58
N SER A 48 -9.82 -12.65 0.88
CA SER A 48 -10.49 -11.45 1.35
C SER A 48 -11.97 -11.48 0.93
N SER A 49 -12.86 -11.24 1.89
CA SER A 49 -14.32 -11.15 1.67
C SER A 49 -14.81 -9.71 1.50
N GLU A 50 -14.03 -8.74 1.96
CA GLU A 50 -14.42 -7.33 2.01
C GLU A 50 -13.58 -6.47 1.06
N SER A 51 -14.16 -5.37 0.59
CA SER A 51 -13.47 -4.40 -0.24
C SER A 51 -13.72 -2.98 0.24
N ARG A 52 -12.70 -2.13 0.14
CA ARG A 52 -12.78 -0.70 0.49
C ARG A 52 -12.47 0.16 -0.73
N LEU A 53 -13.12 1.32 -0.82
CA LEU A 53 -12.81 2.32 -1.85
C LEU A 53 -11.39 2.85 -1.66
N ILE A 54 -10.66 3.01 -2.77
CA ILE A 54 -9.30 3.58 -2.75
C ILE A 54 -9.36 5.06 -2.37
N GLU A 55 -10.34 5.78 -2.91
CA GLU A 55 -10.56 7.20 -2.65
C GLU A 55 -11.74 7.39 -1.68
N SER A 56 -11.61 6.88 -0.45
CA SER A 56 -12.61 7.12 0.60
C SER A 56 -12.42 8.51 1.23
N PRO A 57 -13.49 9.24 1.58
CA PRO A 57 -13.40 10.56 2.20
C PRO A 57 -12.63 10.50 3.53
N ALA A 58 -11.80 11.52 3.79
CA ALA A 58 -11.05 11.62 5.03
C ALA A 58 -11.96 11.94 6.23
N PRO A 59 -11.63 11.50 7.46
CA PRO A 59 -12.39 11.84 8.66
C PRO A 59 -12.50 13.36 8.87
N GLY A 60 -13.68 13.84 9.29
CA GLY A 60 -13.94 15.24 9.59
C GLY A 60 -13.20 15.76 10.84
N ILE A 61 -13.25 17.06 11.11
CA ILE A 61 -12.46 17.68 12.20
C ILE A 61 -12.83 17.15 13.60
N ILE A 62 -14.11 16.83 13.82
CA ILE A 62 -14.63 16.36 15.12
C ILE A 62 -14.05 14.99 15.49
N SER A 63 -13.71 14.15 14.51
CA SER A 63 -13.16 12.81 14.74
C SER A 63 -11.64 12.75 14.79
N ARG A 64 -10.93 13.89 14.66
CA ARG A 64 -9.47 13.95 14.70
C ARG A 64 -8.94 14.27 16.10
N ARG A 65 -7.76 13.75 16.40
CA ARG A 65 -6.89 14.20 17.50
C ARG A 65 -5.62 14.81 16.89
N GLY A 66 -4.96 15.73 17.60
CA GLY A 66 -3.74 16.37 17.12
C GLY A 66 -2.61 15.35 16.86
N GLN A 67 -1.86 15.54 15.77
CA GLN A 67 -0.74 14.67 15.36
C GLN A 67 0.57 15.48 15.36
N ARG A 68 1.72 14.86 15.71
CA ARG A 68 2.96 15.60 16.03
C ARG A 68 4.27 15.12 15.41
N GLU A 69 4.26 14.22 14.42
CA GLU A 69 5.54 13.74 13.87
C GLU A 69 5.60 13.74 12.35
N LEU A 70 6.70 14.28 11.83
CA LEU A 70 6.98 14.47 10.42
C LEU A 70 8.47 14.19 10.18
N ILE A 71 8.76 13.30 9.25
CA ILE A 71 10.13 12.96 8.84
C ILE A 71 10.38 13.57 7.46
N ILE A 72 11.24 14.58 7.37
CA ILE A 72 11.64 15.26 6.12
C ILE A 72 13.17 15.30 6.05
N GLY A 73 13.72 15.29 4.84
CA GLY A 73 15.15 15.48 4.59
C GLY A 73 15.57 15.09 3.18
N ASP A 74 16.81 15.40 2.82
CA ASP A 74 17.38 15.18 1.49
C ASP A 74 17.70 13.72 1.18
N ARG A 75 18.10 13.43 -0.06
CA ARG A 75 18.50 12.07 -0.44
C ARG A 75 19.59 11.54 0.50
N GLN A 76 19.48 10.26 0.88
CA GLN A 76 20.45 9.55 1.74
C GLN A 76 20.58 10.07 3.20
N THR A 77 19.64 10.87 3.71
CA THR A 77 19.65 11.32 5.12
C THR A 77 19.08 10.32 6.14
N GLY A 78 19.01 9.03 5.81
CA GLY A 78 18.54 8.01 6.77
C GLY A 78 17.03 7.97 7.05
N LYS A 79 16.19 8.73 6.34
CA LYS A 79 14.72 8.72 6.51
C LYS A 79 14.10 7.33 6.52
N THR A 80 14.53 6.46 5.60
CA THR A 80 14.05 5.08 5.52
C THR A 80 14.48 4.28 6.74
N ALA A 81 15.69 4.47 7.25
CA ALA A 81 16.17 3.78 8.43
C ALA A 81 15.31 4.15 9.65
N VAL A 82 15.07 5.45 9.87
CA VAL A 82 14.19 5.93 10.95
C VAL A 82 12.79 5.31 10.84
N ALA A 83 12.20 5.32 9.64
CA ALA A 83 10.87 4.73 9.43
C ALA A 83 10.85 3.21 9.71
N THR A 84 11.88 2.48 9.28
CA THR A 84 11.99 1.03 9.53
C THR A 84 12.20 0.74 11.01
N ASP A 85 13.04 1.51 11.70
CA ASP A 85 13.29 1.36 13.14
C ASP A 85 12.01 1.60 13.95
N ILE A 86 11.20 2.60 13.56
CA ILE A 86 9.87 2.83 14.16
C ILE A 86 8.99 1.58 14.01
N ILE A 87 8.90 1.01 12.80
CA ILE A 87 8.09 -0.20 12.56
C ILE A 87 8.59 -1.38 13.40
N LEU A 88 9.91 -1.59 13.46
CA LEU A 88 10.51 -2.68 14.23
C LEU A 88 10.26 -2.52 15.74
N ASN A 89 10.32 -1.29 16.25
CA ASN A 89 10.10 -1.01 17.68
C ASN A 89 8.66 -1.28 18.14
N GLN A 90 7.69 -1.33 17.23
CA GLN A 90 6.29 -1.67 17.55
C GLN A 90 6.05 -3.17 17.72
N LYS A 91 7.08 -4.03 17.61
CA LYS A 91 6.97 -5.46 17.85
C LYS A 91 6.39 -5.72 19.25
N GLY A 92 5.23 -6.36 19.31
CA GLY A 92 4.53 -6.67 20.56
C GLY A 92 3.66 -5.54 21.12
N GLN A 93 3.56 -4.38 20.45
CA GLN A 93 2.81 -3.22 20.94
C GLN A 93 1.36 -3.10 20.41
N ASN A 94 0.80 -4.18 19.83
CA ASN A 94 -0.56 -4.17 19.25
C ASN A 94 -0.82 -3.01 18.27
N VAL A 95 0.17 -2.68 17.44
CA VAL A 95 0.06 -1.68 16.37
C VAL A 95 0.28 -2.37 15.03
N ILE A 96 -0.60 -2.11 14.06
CA ILE A 96 -0.45 -2.57 12.69
C ILE A 96 0.36 -1.54 11.90
N CYS A 97 1.44 -1.98 11.26
CA CYS A 97 2.29 -1.14 10.43
C CYS A 97 2.09 -1.48 8.94
N VAL A 98 2.00 -0.44 8.10
CA VAL A 98 1.94 -0.58 6.64
C VAL A 98 3.10 0.19 6.04
N TYR A 99 3.95 -0.49 5.27
CA TYR A 99 5.07 0.13 4.56
C TYR A 99 4.77 0.24 3.07
N VAL A 100 4.62 1.47 2.56
CA VAL A 100 4.29 1.74 1.16
C VAL A 100 5.54 2.25 0.43
N ALA A 101 6.12 1.39 -0.41
CA ALA A 101 7.28 1.75 -1.23
C ALA A 101 6.86 2.28 -2.61
N ILE A 102 7.04 3.58 -2.85
CA ILE A 102 6.71 4.23 -4.13
C ILE A 102 8.01 4.55 -4.89
N GLY A 103 8.15 4.05 -6.12
CA GLY A 103 9.31 4.33 -6.98
C GLY A 103 10.65 3.76 -6.48
N GLN A 104 10.64 2.87 -5.50
CA GLN A 104 11.84 2.23 -4.97
C GLN A 104 12.30 1.07 -5.86
N LYS A 105 13.61 0.84 -5.94
CA LYS A 105 14.17 -0.34 -6.62
C LYS A 105 13.74 -1.61 -5.90
N ALA A 106 13.39 -2.66 -6.65
CA ALA A 106 12.98 -3.95 -6.09
C ALA A 106 14.03 -4.52 -5.11
N SER A 107 15.32 -4.42 -5.45
CA SER A 107 16.42 -4.85 -4.57
C SER A 107 16.54 -4.06 -3.27
N SER A 108 16.05 -2.81 -3.23
CA SER A 108 16.02 -2.02 -2.00
C SER A 108 14.83 -2.37 -1.11
N VAL A 109 13.74 -2.89 -1.67
CA VAL A 109 12.54 -3.29 -0.93
C VAL A 109 12.68 -4.71 -0.39
N ALA A 110 13.35 -5.60 -1.13
CA ALA A 110 13.58 -6.98 -0.73
C ALA A 110 14.74 -7.16 0.28
N ARG A 111 15.43 -6.07 0.66
CA ARG A 111 16.58 -6.09 1.56
C ARG A 111 16.14 -6.11 3.02
#